data_AF-A0A7J0ACR6-F1
#
_entry.id   AF-A0A7J0ACR6-F1
#
_cell.length_a   1.000
_cell.length_b   1.000
_cell.length_c   1.000
_cell.angle_alpha   90.00
_cell.angle_beta   90.00
_cell.angle_gamma   90.00
#
_symmetry.space_group_name_H-M   'P 1'
#
loop_
_entity.id
_entity.type
_entity.pdbx_description
1 polymer ?
#
loop_
_entity_poly.entity_id
_entity_poly.type
_entity_poly.pdbx_seq_one_letter_code
_entity_poly.pdbx_strand_id
1 'polypeptide(L)'
;MKLKKEIVRLSVIIAALIALRSCGTAPVTPDINETDSVGLWPDYAGVTFPSNIAAPSFRIQHDAQEYQTEIGRCGQAPDIILRSEDSAVEIPLKKWRTLLEKAAGDSIYFRILLRQDGKWHGTPDIVCHVSAERIDPYLVYRLLYPGYELWSEMGIYQRDLTSYRQTPVLENKDFGDQCINCHSFAQNDPTKAMMTHVRGKQGGTLISKQGKVEKFNSRVTGFRHGATYPQWNPDGRFLAFSANEVIQVFHSAGAKKIEVSDVGSDLMVYDSETYHAFSDRTISGTHYMETYPTWTPDGNRIYFCRTPAYDETTPFDSMRYDLCRIDFDRTSGRFSNLKTVYEASADTMTVTFPRVSPDGRWLMFTRARYGNFTIWHPEAQLCLMDLHNGNAIRELDEVNSNDIESYHSFSSNGRWFVFSSKRMDGLYARPFIASFDPATGQCGKPFPIPQPNADYYDMFTRTFNIPELAVSPIDNPESLLEGITQQQAVPVNITIN
;
A
#
# COMPACT_ATOMS: atom_id res chain seq x y z
N MET A 1 0.72 -28.69 59.26
CA MET A 1 -0.63 -28.27 58.78
C MET A 1 -0.93 -26.78 58.94
N LYS A 2 -0.52 -26.12 60.05
CA LYS A 2 -0.69 -24.66 60.25
C LYS A 2 0.07 -23.80 59.22
N LEU A 3 1.34 -24.14 58.93
CA LEU A 3 2.19 -23.37 57.99
C LEU A 3 1.63 -23.32 56.55
N LYS A 4 1.03 -24.41 56.05
CA LYS A 4 0.36 -24.44 54.74
C LYS A 4 -0.88 -23.54 54.69
N LYS A 5 -1.64 -23.40 55.79
CA LYS A 5 -2.80 -22.50 55.86
C LYS A 5 -2.40 -21.03 55.89
N GLU A 6 -1.26 -20.71 56.50
CA GLU A 6 -0.72 -19.33 56.51
C GLU A 6 -0.15 -18.93 55.16
N ILE A 7 0.56 -19.82 54.47
CA ILE A 7 1.06 -19.56 53.10
C ILE A 7 -0.11 -19.34 52.13
N VAL A 8 -1.16 -20.17 52.18
CA VAL A 8 -2.34 -19.98 51.32
C VAL A 8 -3.07 -18.67 51.63
N ARG A 9 -3.19 -18.29 52.91
CA ARG A 9 -3.77 -17.00 53.29
C ARG A 9 -2.92 -15.82 52.79
N LEU A 10 -1.60 -15.90 52.89
CA LEU A 10 -0.69 -14.88 52.39
C LEU A 10 -0.77 -14.76 50.85
N SER A 11 -0.86 -15.88 50.14
CA SER A 11 -1.04 -15.90 48.68
C SER A 11 -2.38 -15.32 48.23
N VAL A 12 -3.48 -15.56 48.97
CA VAL A 12 -4.79 -14.95 48.70
C VAL A 12 -4.79 -13.46 48.99
N ILE A 13 -4.09 -13.00 50.03
CA ILE A 13 -3.96 -11.57 50.36
C ILE A 13 -3.08 -10.86 49.31
N ILE A 14 -1.99 -11.48 48.85
CA ILE A 14 -1.16 -10.93 47.77
C ILE A 14 -1.93 -10.90 46.45
N ALA A 15 -2.69 -11.94 46.12
CA ALA A 15 -3.56 -11.93 44.94
C ALA A 15 -4.67 -10.87 45.04
N ALA A 16 -5.23 -10.64 46.23
CA ALA A 16 -6.20 -9.57 46.47
C ALA A 16 -5.55 -8.17 46.40
N LEU A 17 -4.32 -7.99 46.87
CA LEU A 17 -3.55 -6.75 46.76
C LEU A 17 -3.11 -6.45 45.31
N ILE A 18 -2.83 -7.47 44.50
CA ILE A 18 -2.57 -7.34 43.06
C ILE A 18 -3.87 -7.03 42.31
N ALA A 19 -5.01 -7.63 42.71
CA ALA A 19 -6.32 -7.29 42.16
C ALA A 19 -6.79 -5.86 42.54
N LEU A 20 -6.37 -5.34 43.70
CA LEU A 20 -6.63 -3.97 44.14
C LEU A 20 -5.74 -2.91 43.45
N ARG A 21 -4.70 -3.31 42.70
CA ARG A 21 -3.96 -2.43 41.78
C ARG A 21 -4.60 -2.28 40.41
N SER A 22 -5.73 -2.94 40.14
CA SER A 22 -6.61 -2.58 39.02
C SER A 22 -7.44 -1.33 39.35
N CYS A 23 -6.80 -0.28 39.85
CA CYS A 23 -7.39 1.05 39.83
C CYS A 23 -7.32 1.54 38.38
N GLY A 24 -8.47 1.65 37.72
CA GLY A 24 -8.54 2.41 36.47
C GLY A 24 -7.94 3.79 36.73
N THR A 25 -6.98 4.20 35.90
CA THR A 25 -6.40 5.54 35.96
C THR A 25 -7.53 6.54 35.72
N ALA A 26 -7.92 7.26 36.77
CA ALA A 26 -8.93 8.30 36.67
C ALA A 26 -8.38 9.48 35.84
N PRO A 27 -9.24 10.21 35.11
CA PRO A 27 -8.82 11.41 34.40
C PRO A 27 -8.30 12.45 35.40
N VAL A 28 -7.34 13.26 34.97
CA VAL A 28 -6.70 14.29 35.79
C VAL A 28 -7.29 15.60 35.35
N THR A 29 -7.72 16.43 36.30
CA THR A 29 -8.11 17.80 35.99
C THR A 29 -6.84 18.62 35.79
N PRO A 30 -6.65 19.30 34.66
CA PRO A 30 -5.48 20.14 34.44
C PRO A 30 -5.48 21.33 35.41
N ASP A 31 -4.31 21.64 35.96
CA ASP A 31 -4.08 22.85 36.76
C ASP A 31 -4.02 24.09 35.86
N ILE A 32 -3.51 23.92 34.64
CA ILE A 32 -3.30 24.95 33.62
C ILE A 32 -3.85 24.42 32.29
N ASN A 33 -4.60 25.25 31.56
CA ASN A 33 -5.01 24.94 30.20
C ASN A 33 -4.15 25.74 29.23
N GLU A 34 -3.43 25.02 28.36
CA GLU A 34 -2.62 25.59 27.30
C GLU A 34 -3.48 26.08 26.14
N THR A 35 -2.97 27.07 25.41
CA THR A 35 -3.62 27.58 24.19
C THR A 35 -3.23 26.80 22.94
N ASP A 36 -2.03 26.21 22.94
CA ASP A 36 -1.46 25.50 21.81
C ASP A 36 -1.50 23.98 22.05
N SER A 37 -1.76 23.23 20.97
CA SER A 37 -1.70 21.77 21.00
C SER A 37 -0.27 21.27 20.85
N VAL A 38 -0.04 20.02 21.23
CA VAL A 38 1.25 19.34 21.09
C VAL A 38 1.35 18.61 19.75
N GLY A 39 2.57 18.52 19.20
CA GLY A 39 2.84 17.68 18.04
C GLY A 39 2.77 16.19 18.39
N LEU A 40 2.34 15.36 17.42
CA LEU A 40 2.38 13.91 17.51
C LEU A 40 3.30 13.35 16.42
N TRP A 41 4.01 12.25 16.71
CA TRP A 41 4.78 11.50 15.72
C TRP A 41 4.42 10.00 15.73
N PRO A 42 3.87 9.44 14.65
CA PRO A 42 3.36 10.13 13.46
C PRO A 42 2.24 11.13 13.78
N ASP A 43 2.03 12.10 12.88
CA ASP A 43 0.98 13.11 13.04
C ASP A 43 -0.40 12.56 12.63
N TYR A 44 -1.31 12.48 13.61
CA TYR A 44 -2.68 12.03 13.43
C TYR A 44 -3.72 13.16 13.48
N ALA A 45 -3.33 14.43 13.67
CA ALA A 45 -4.28 15.52 13.81
C ALA A 45 -5.14 15.69 12.55
N GLY A 46 -6.46 15.68 12.68
CA GLY A 46 -7.40 15.82 11.56
C GLY A 46 -7.52 14.59 10.65
N VAL A 47 -6.95 13.44 11.03
CA VAL A 47 -7.05 12.20 10.24
C VAL A 47 -8.46 11.63 10.30
N THR A 48 -8.87 11.00 9.20
CA THR A 48 -10.08 10.16 9.14
C THR A 48 -9.70 8.69 9.22
N PHE A 49 -10.11 8.00 10.29
CA PHE A 49 -9.86 6.58 10.50
C PHE A 49 -10.99 5.71 9.93
N PRO A 50 -10.69 4.59 9.24
CA PRO A 50 -11.67 3.55 8.96
C PRO A 50 -12.18 2.94 10.27
N SER A 51 -13.48 2.64 10.38
CA SER A 51 -14.07 2.08 11.61
C SER A 51 -13.50 0.71 12.04
N ASN A 52 -12.78 0.01 11.16
CA ASN A 52 -12.15 -1.27 11.44
C ASN A 52 -10.62 -1.22 11.59
N ILE A 53 -9.98 -0.05 11.51
CA ILE A 53 -8.51 0.04 11.54
C ILE A 53 -7.94 -0.27 12.94
N ALA A 54 -6.75 -0.88 12.98
CA ALA A 54 -5.98 -1.08 14.19
C ALA A 54 -5.64 0.24 14.89
N ALA A 55 -5.32 0.17 16.19
CA ALA A 55 -5.05 1.38 16.96
C ALA A 55 -3.73 2.03 16.54
N PRO A 56 -3.69 3.36 16.36
CA PRO A 56 -2.44 4.06 16.17
C PRO A 56 -1.60 4.04 17.45
N SER A 57 -0.29 4.08 17.28
CA SER A 57 0.67 4.41 18.33
C SER A 57 1.47 5.62 17.88
N PHE A 58 1.83 6.50 18.80
CA PHE A 58 2.53 7.74 18.51
C PHE A 58 3.34 8.21 19.71
N ARG A 59 4.32 9.08 19.47
CA ARG A 59 4.98 9.88 20.50
C ARG A 59 4.39 11.27 20.59
N ILE A 60 4.26 11.75 21.81
CA ILE A 60 3.99 13.16 22.09
C ILE A 60 5.30 13.93 21.92
N GLN A 61 5.34 14.91 21.01
CA GLN A 61 6.53 15.72 20.72
C GLN A 61 6.65 16.89 21.68
N HIS A 62 6.75 16.59 22.97
CA HIS A 62 6.93 17.58 24.04
C HIS A 62 7.55 16.92 25.27
N ASP A 63 8.52 17.56 25.91
CA ASP A 63 9.13 17.01 27.13
C ASP A 63 8.26 17.31 28.36
N ALA A 64 8.02 16.28 29.18
CA ALA A 64 7.30 16.35 30.44
C ALA A 64 7.78 15.24 31.40
N GLN A 65 7.50 15.39 32.69
CA GLN A 65 7.83 14.37 33.70
C GLN A 65 6.85 13.19 33.69
N GLU A 66 5.60 13.44 33.27
CA GLU A 66 4.54 12.45 33.18
C GLU A 66 3.54 12.91 32.12
N TYR A 67 2.92 11.97 31.42
CA TYR A 67 1.98 12.19 30.33
C TYR A 67 0.67 11.48 30.66
N GLN A 68 -0.45 12.12 30.35
CA GLN A 68 -1.75 11.46 30.28
C GLN A 68 -2.40 11.72 28.93
N THR A 69 -2.83 10.64 28.27
CA THR A 69 -3.63 10.69 27.05
C THR A 69 -5.03 10.19 27.33
N GLU A 70 -6.02 11.03 27.06
CA GLU A 70 -7.44 10.70 27.12
C GLU A 70 -8.01 10.62 25.71
N ILE A 71 -8.80 9.59 25.43
CA ILE A 71 -9.40 9.36 24.12
C ILE A 71 -10.87 9.02 24.28
N GLY A 72 -11.74 9.71 23.54
CA GLY A 72 -13.18 9.49 23.58
C GLY A 72 -13.89 10.15 22.42
N ARG A 73 -15.22 10.01 22.38
CA ARG A 73 -16.07 10.73 21.41
C ARG A 73 -16.17 12.20 21.77
N CYS A 74 -16.12 13.08 20.78
CA CYS A 74 -16.25 14.52 21.01
C CYS A 74 -17.53 14.85 21.81
N GLY A 75 -17.40 15.69 22.83
CA GLY A 75 -18.50 16.04 23.74
C GLY A 75 -18.83 14.99 24.81
N GLN A 76 -18.06 13.91 24.93
CA GLN A 76 -18.26 12.87 25.94
C GLN A 76 -17.04 12.64 26.83
N ALA A 77 -17.25 11.96 27.96
CA ALA A 77 -16.19 11.50 28.83
C ALA A 77 -15.25 10.51 28.10
N PRO A 78 -13.97 10.44 28.47
CA PRO A 78 -13.01 9.58 27.79
C PRO A 78 -13.35 8.09 27.98
N ASP A 79 -13.29 7.32 26.89
CA ASP A 79 -13.41 5.86 26.89
C ASP A 79 -12.06 5.19 27.21
N ILE A 80 -10.94 5.87 26.92
CA ILE A 80 -9.57 5.38 27.11
C ILE A 80 -8.76 6.44 27.86
N ILE A 81 -8.04 6.02 28.89
CA ILE A 81 -7.10 6.86 29.64
C ILE A 81 -5.80 6.07 29.78
N LEU A 82 -4.70 6.69 29.35
CA LEU A 82 -3.34 6.14 29.41
C LEU A 82 -2.47 7.13 30.18
N ARG A 83 -1.67 6.65 31.13
CA ARG A 83 -0.73 7.48 31.89
C ARG A 83 0.64 6.81 31.90
N SER A 84 1.69 7.58 31.65
CA SER A 84 3.06 7.08 31.50
C SER A 84 4.08 8.17 31.83
N GLU A 85 5.29 7.78 32.21
CA GLU A 85 6.46 8.69 32.25
C GLU A 85 7.16 8.75 30.88
N ASP A 86 6.80 7.87 29.94
CA ASP A 86 7.24 7.87 28.54
C ASP A 86 6.23 8.64 27.67
N SER A 87 6.73 9.42 26.71
CA SER A 87 5.94 10.14 25.71
C SER A 87 5.28 9.24 24.67
N ALA A 88 5.66 7.95 24.60
CA ALA A 88 5.03 6.95 23.76
C ALA A 88 3.62 6.59 24.26
N VAL A 89 2.66 6.64 23.33
CA VAL A 89 1.27 6.27 23.53
C VAL A 89 0.98 5.03 22.70
N GLU A 90 0.74 3.91 23.38
CA GLU A 90 0.36 2.64 22.77
C GLU A 90 -1.07 2.28 23.18
N ILE A 91 -2.02 2.45 22.25
CA ILE A 91 -3.45 2.33 22.56
C ILE A 91 -3.86 0.85 22.63
N PRO A 92 -4.51 0.39 23.73
CA PRO A 92 -5.00 -0.98 23.80
C PRO A 92 -6.01 -1.31 22.71
N LEU A 93 -5.63 -2.20 21.79
CA LEU A 93 -6.39 -2.53 20.58
C LEU A 93 -7.87 -2.86 20.85
N LYS A 94 -8.17 -3.59 21.93
CA LYS A 94 -9.56 -3.93 22.30
C LYS A 94 -10.39 -2.70 22.64
N LYS A 95 -9.84 -1.75 23.41
CA LYS A 95 -10.53 -0.51 23.78
C LYS A 95 -10.73 0.38 22.56
N TRP A 96 -9.70 0.47 21.71
CA TRP A 96 -9.75 1.20 20.44
C TRP A 96 -10.87 0.70 19.53
N ARG A 97 -10.95 -0.60 19.30
CA ARG A 97 -12.02 -1.20 18.47
C ARG A 97 -13.41 -0.85 19.00
N THR A 98 -13.63 -0.98 20.32
CA THR A 98 -14.90 -0.60 20.95
C THR A 98 -15.20 0.89 20.81
N LEU A 99 -14.18 1.77 20.88
CA LEU A 99 -14.37 3.20 20.64
C LEU A 99 -14.78 3.47 19.18
N LEU A 100 -14.08 2.90 18.20
CA LEU A 100 -14.40 3.08 16.78
C LEU A 100 -15.79 2.58 16.41
N GLU A 101 -16.23 1.44 16.97
CA GLU A 101 -17.59 0.93 16.79
C GLU A 101 -18.66 1.92 17.29
N LYS A 102 -18.41 2.61 18.41
CA LYS A 102 -19.32 3.61 18.97
C LYS A 102 -19.26 4.97 18.26
N ALA A 103 -18.15 5.26 17.59
CA ALA A 103 -17.84 6.56 16.99
C ALA A 103 -18.01 6.56 15.46
N ALA A 104 -18.37 5.44 14.84
CA ALA A 104 -18.55 5.33 13.39
C ALA A 104 -19.52 6.40 12.84
N GLY A 105 -19.03 7.24 11.93
CA GLY A 105 -19.75 8.39 11.38
C GLY A 105 -19.63 9.68 12.20
N ASP A 106 -18.82 9.70 13.26
CA ASP A 106 -18.67 10.82 14.20
C ASP A 106 -17.17 11.11 14.47
N SER A 107 -16.88 12.05 15.36
CA SER A 107 -15.52 12.49 15.72
C SER A 107 -15.07 11.98 17.07
N ILE A 108 -13.77 11.70 17.17
CA ILE A 108 -13.07 11.38 18.42
C ILE A 108 -12.05 12.46 18.72
N TYR A 109 -11.71 12.60 20.00
CA TYR A 109 -10.63 13.47 20.46
C TYR A 109 -9.50 12.68 21.10
N PHE A 110 -8.30 13.22 21.00
CA PHE A 110 -7.15 12.90 21.83
C PHE A 110 -6.83 14.14 22.65
N ARG A 111 -6.94 14.04 23.97
CA ARG A 111 -6.53 15.10 24.90
C ARG A 111 -5.24 14.70 25.58
N ILE A 112 -4.24 15.57 25.48
CA ILE A 112 -2.93 15.34 26.08
C ILE A 112 -2.79 16.26 27.29
N LEU A 113 -2.43 15.67 28.43
CA LEU A 113 -2.03 16.38 29.62
C LEU A 113 -0.56 16.09 29.91
N LEU A 114 0.20 17.13 30.23
CA LEU A 114 1.63 17.09 30.49
C LEU A 114 1.88 17.50 31.93
N ARG A 115 2.65 16.72 32.68
CA ARG A 115 3.09 17.10 34.02
C ARG A 115 4.41 17.84 33.93
N GLN A 116 4.40 19.10 34.35
CA GLN A 116 5.55 19.99 34.34
C GLN A 116 5.59 20.79 35.65
N ASP A 117 6.76 20.88 36.27
CA ASP A 117 7.00 21.58 37.54
C ASP A 117 5.96 21.26 38.63
N GLY A 118 5.51 20.01 38.67
CA GLY A 118 4.52 19.52 39.62
C GLY A 118 3.06 19.86 39.31
N LYS A 119 2.77 20.53 38.18
CA LYS A 119 1.43 20.88 37.70
C LYS A 119 1.07 20.12 36.44
N TRP A 120 -0.22 19.90 36.22
CA TRP A 120 -0.76 19.33 35.00
C TRP A 120 -1.21 20.42 34.02
N HIS A 121 -0.64 20.38 32.82
CA HIS A 121 -0.94 21.27 31.71
C HIS A 121 -1.79 20.52 30.70
N GLY A 122 -3.05 20.92 30.53
CA GLY A 122 -3.96 20.33 29.54
C GLY A 122 -3.87 21.07 28.21
N THR A 123 -3.71 20.32 27.13
CA THR A 123 -3.62 20.87 25.76
C THR A 123 -4.98 20.83 25.06
N PRO A 124 -5.22 21.68 24.04
CA PRO A 124 -6.39 21.57 23.18
C PRO A 124 -6.52 20.18 22.55
N ASP A 125 -7.77 19.69 22.49
CA ASP A 125 -8.12 18.39 21.93
C ASP A 125 -7.67 18.28 20.46
N ILE A 126 -6.94 17.20 20.15
CA ILE A 126 -6.62 16.81 18.78
C ILE A 126 -7.79 15.99 18.26
N VAL A 127 -8.50 16.51 17.25
CA VAL A 127 -9.73 15.89 16.73
C VAL A 127 -9.44 15.04 15.49
N CYS A 128 -10.04 13.86 15.44
CA CYS A 128 -10.03 12.95 14.30
C CYS A 128 -11.46 12.52 13.96
N HIS A 129 -11.70 12.14 12.71
CA HIS A 129 -12.99 11.57 12.30
C HIS A 129 -12.92 10.05 12.24
N VAL A 130 -14.02 9.37 12.55
CA VAL A 130 -14.16 7.92 12.34
C VAL A 130 -15.20 7.70 11.26
N SER A 131 -14.76 7.25 10.09
CA SER A 131 -15.65 6.95 8.98
C SER A 131 -16.50 5.72 9.27
N ALA A 132 -17.78 5.76 8.89
CA ALA A 132 -18.64 4.58 8.89
C ALA A 132 -18.17 3.52 7.86
N GLU A 133 -17.47 3.96 6.82
CA GLU A 133 -16.93 3.10 5.76
C GLU A 133 -15.68 2.37 6.24
N ARG A 134 -15.66 1.06 6.05
CA ARG A 134 -14.51 0.22 6.38
C ARG A 134 -13.47 0.24 5.27
N ILE A 135 -12.21 0.01 5.63
CA ILE A 135 -11.16 -0.33 4.65
C ILE A 135 -11.11 -1.85 4.47
N ASP A 136 -10.62 -2.30 3.32
CA ASP A 136 -10.25 -3.71 3.11
C ASP A 136 -9.34 -4.19 4.26
N PRO A 137 -9.66 -5.31 4.93
CA PRO A 137 -9.00 -5.67 6.19
C PRO A 137 -7.58 -6.19 6.01
N TYR A 138 -7.10 -6.45 4.79
CA TYR A 138 -5.75 -6.92 4.54
C TYR A 138 -4.96 -5.98 3.64
N LEU A 139 -3.66 -5.91 3.88
CA LEU A 139 -2.68 -5.26 3.03
C LEU A 139 -1.58 -6.25 2.68
N VAL A 140 -1.32 -6.44 1.38
CA VAL A 140 -0.25 -7.31 0.88
C VAL A 140 0.85 -6.44 0.29
N TYR A 141 2.10 -6.74 0.65
CA TYR A 141 3.27 -6.00 0.22
C TYR A 141 4.50 -6.88 0.21
N ARG A 142 5.52 -6.43 -0.52
CA ARG A 142 6.85 -7.00 -0.46
C ARG A 142 7.70 -6.26 0.58
N LEU A 143 8.47 -7.01 1.37
CA LEU A 143 9.53 -6.44 2.22
C LEU A 143 10.91 -6.76 1.63
N LEU A 144 11.77 -5.74 1.58
CA LEU A 144 13.18 -5.83 1.18
C LEU A 144 13.99 -4.68 1.79
N TYR A 145 15.32 -4.76 1.74
CA TYR A 145 16.19 -3.64 2.12
C TYR A 145 16.21 -2.53 1.05
N PRO A 146 16.34 -1.26 1.46
CA PRO A 146 16.49 -0.15 0.52
C PRO A 146 17.78 -0.36 -0.28
N GLY A 147 17.70 -0.39 -1.61
CA GLY A 147 18.89 -0.52 -2.45
C GLY A 147 19.03 -1.84 -3.20
N TYR A 148 18.18 -2.84 -2.92
CA TYR A 148 18.25 -4.18 -3.52
C TYR A 148 19.57 -4.94 -3.26
N GLU A 149 20.36 -4.54 -2.27
CA GLU A 149 21.72 -5.07 -2.02
C GLU A 149 21.72 -6.50 -1.45
N LEU A 150 20.62 -6.92 -0.78
CA LEU A 150 20.45 -8.24 -0.19
C LEU A 150 19.35 -9.01 -0.91
N TRP A 151 19.66 -9.53 -2.10
CA TRP A 151 18.75 -10.37 -2.91
C TRP A 151 18.26 -11.63 -2.19
N SER A 152 18.96 -12.07 -1.12
CA SER A 152 18.66 -13.27 -0.33
C SER A 152 17.69 -13.04 0.83
N GLU A 153 17.26 -11.80 1.12
CA GLU A 153 16.30 -11.51 2.20
C GLU A 153 15.10 -10.69 1.69
N MET A 154 14.17 -11.36 0.99
CA MET A 154 12.93 -10.72 0.53
C MET A 154 11.73 -11.66 0.56
N GLY A 155 10.54 -11.10 0.74
CA GLY A 155 9.31 -11.88 0.75
C GLY A 155 8.08 -11.05 0.50
N ILE A 156 7.01 -11.72 0.10
CA ILE A 156 5.66 -11.17 0.10
C ILE A 156 5.04 -11.48 1.46
N TYR A 157 4.50 -10.46 2.09
CA TYR A 157 3.84 -10.54 3.39
C TYR A 157 2.44 -9.99 3.25
N GLN A 158 1.56 -10.46 4.13
CA GLN A 158 0.24 -9.89 4.32
C GLN A 158 0.07 -9.44 5.76
N ARG A 159 -0.65 -8.34 5.95
CA ARG A 159 -0.98 -7.76 7.25
C ARG A 159 -2.49 -7.63 7.38
N ASP A 160 -3.01 -8.05 8.53
CA ASP A 160 -4.37 -7.71 8.95
C ASP A 160 -4.39 -6.27 9.49
N LEU A 161 -5.02 -5.35 8.75
CA LEU A 161 -5.16 -3.93 9.10
C LEU A 161 -6.10 -3.67 10.28
N THR A 162 -6.88 -4.66 10.71
CA THR A 162 -7.70 -4.57 11.92
C THR A 162 -6.89 -4.88 13.18
N SER A 163 -5.70 -5.45 13.04
CA SER A 163 -4.74 -5.76 14.10
C SER A 163 -3.31 -5.36 13.68
N TYR A 164 -2.31 -5.93 14.35
CA TYR A 164 -0.90 -5.75 13.99
C TYR A 164 -0.30 -7.02 13.37
N ARG A 165 -1.13 -8.05 13.14
CA ARG A 165 -0.66 -9.37 12.72
C ARG A 165 -0.16 -9.30 11.28
N GLN A 166 1.12 -9.62 11.10
CA GLN A 166 1.75 -9.81 9.81
C GLN A 166 2.19 -11.27 9.67
N THR A 167 1.99 -11.86 8.50
CA THR A 167 2.48 -13.21 8.17
C THR A 167 3.14 -13.22 6.81
N PRO A 168 4.22 -14.01 6.63
CA PRO A 168 4.76 -14.27 5.29
C PRO A 168 3.72 -15.02 4.45
N VAL A 169 3.66 -14.67 3.18
CA VAL A 169 2.98 -15.45 2.13
C VAL A 169 4.01 -16.33 1.44
N LEU A 170 5.13 -15.75 1.03
CA LEU A 170 6.27 -16.44 0.41
C LEU A 170 7.56 -15.70 0.78
N GLU A 171 8.58 -16.43 1.23
CA GLU A 171 9.91 -15.89 1.48
C GLU A 171 10.91 -16.59 0.56
N ASN A 172 11.76 -15.82 -0.12
CA ASN A 172 12.69 -16.34 -1.14
C ASN A 172 13.64 -17.44 -0.63
N LYS A 173 14.02 -17.39 0.65
CA LYS A 173 14.81 -18.42 1.33
C LYS A 173 14.19 -19.83 1.21
N ASP A 174 12.87 -19.92 1.05
CA ASP A 174 12.15 -21.20 0.97
C ASP A 174 12.21 -21.82 -0.43
N PHE A 175 12.72 -21.10 -1.43
CA PHE A 175 12.84 -21.56 -2.82
C PHE A 175 14.15 -21.12 -3.48
N GLY A 176 15.25 -21.19 -2.73
CA GLY A 176 16.61 -21.05 -3.25
C GLY A 176 17.02 -19.61 -3.56
N ASP A 177 16.59 -18.67 -2.71
CA ASP A 177 16.93 -17.23 -2.76
C ASP A 177 16.56 -16.55 -4.09
N GLN A 178 15.65 -17.15 -4.85
CA GLN A 178 15.17 -16.61 -6.11
C GLN A 178 14.30 -15.38 -5.87
N CYS A 179 14.44 -14.39 -6.74
CA CYS A 179 13.72 -13.14 -6.57
C CYS A 179 12.21 -13.35 -6.69
N ILE A 180 11.48 -12.89 -5.69
CA ILE A 180 10.01 -12.79 -5.73
C ILE A 180 9.59 -11.35 -5.99
N ASN A 181 8.73 -11.20 -7.00
CA ASN A 181 8.28 -9.92 -7.53
C ASN A 181 6.76 -9.75 -7.35
N CYS A 182 6.22 -8.70 -7.98
CA CYS A 182 4.85 -8.18 -7.85
C CYS A 182 3.79 -9.26 -7.62
N HIS A 183 2.86 -8.98 -6.70
CA HIS A 183 1.56 -9.61 -6.60
C HIS A 183 0.48 -8.72 -7.22
N SER A 184 -0.67 -9.30 -7.57
CA SER A 184 -1.88 -8.56 -7.94
C SER A 184 -3.12 -9.43 -7.78
N PHE A 185 -4.25 -8.79 -7.48
CA PHE A 185 -5.54 -9.44 -7.25
C PHE A 185 -6.62 -8.99 -8.24
N ALA A 186 -7.53 -9.89 -8.60
CA ALA A 186 -8.77 -9.48 -9.26
C ALA A 186 -9.74 -8.90 -8.22
N GLN A 187 -10.12 -7.62 -8.37
CA GLN A 187 -11.05 -6.91 -7.47
C GLN A 187 -10.65 -7.01 -5.98
N ASN A 188 -9.36 -6.85 -5.67
CA ASN A 188 -8.83 -6.94 -4.31
C ASN A 188 -9.07 -8.31 -3.63
N ASP A 189 -9.48 -9.35 -4.37
CA ASP A 189 -9.85 -10.65 -3.80
C ASP A 189 -8.83 -11.73 -4.17
N PRO A 190 -7.91 -12.10 -3.26
CA PRO A 190 -6.93 -13.16 -3.53
C PRO A 190 -7.57 -14.54 -3.71
N THR A 191 -8.78 -14.78 -3.18
CA THR A 191 -9.49 -16.05 -3.34
C THR A 191 -10.12 -16.19 -4.72
N LYS A 192 -10.49 -15.06 -5.34
CA LYS A 192 -11.00 -14.99 -6.70
C LYS A 192 -9.90 -15.28 -7.71
N ALA A 193 -8.88 -14.44 -7.73
CA ALA A 193 -7.69 -14.62 -8.53
C ALA A 193 -6.55 -13.79 -7.97
N MET A 194 -5.40 -14.40 -7.78
CA MET A 194 -4.15 -13.72 -7.50
C MET A 194 -3.04 -14.22 -8.40
N MET A 195 -2.01 -13.40 -8.56
CA MET A 195 -0.77 -13.85 -9.16
C MET A 195 0.44 -13.37 -8.38
N THR A 196 1.56 -14.08 -8.48
CA THR A 196 2.90 -13.59 -8.09
C THR A 196 3.99 -14.07 -9.06
N HIS A 197 5.05 -13.29 -9.25
CA HIS A 197 6.17 -13.63 -10.11
C HIS A 197 7.37 -14.16 -9.32
N VAL A 198 7.98 -15.24 -9.80
CA VAL A 198 9.30 -15.70 -9.37
C VAL A 198 10.28 -15.56 -10.53
N ARG A 199 11.48 -15.03 -10.26
CA ARG A 199 12.57 -14.89 -11.23
C ARG A 199 13.76 -15.73 -10.78
N GLY A 200 14.32 -16.49 -11.72
CA GLY A 200 15.43 -17.40 -11.46
C GLY A 200 15.23 -18.74 -12.17
N LYS A 201 15.95 -19.76 -11.70
CA LYS A 201 15.95 -21.13 -12.25
C LYS A 201 14.56 -21.78 -12.30
N GLN A 202 13.73 -21.56 -11.29
CA GLN A 202 12.35 -22.04 -11.18
C GLN A 202 11.33 -20.93 -11.56
N GLY A 203 11.80 -19.92 -12.29
CA GLY A 203 11.05 -18.72 -12.61
C GLY A 203 9.77 -19.00 -13.39
N GLY A 204 8.83 -18.08 -13.25
CA GLY A 204 7.50 -18.18 -13.82
C GLY A 204 6.54 -17.27 -13.08
N THR A 205 5.28 -17.34 -13.47
CA THR A 205 4.21 -16.63 -12.78
C THR A 205 3.28 -17.66 -12.18
N LEU A 206 3.08 -17.58 -10.88
CA LEU A 206 2.04 -18.35 -10.20
C LEU A 206 0.72 -17.61 -10.37
N ILE A 207 -0.31 -18.33 -10.78
CA ILE A 207 -1.69 -17.91 -10.72
C ILE A 207 -2.40 -18.81 -9.73
N SER A 208 -3.04 -18.22 -8.72
CA SER A 208 -3.93 -18.92 -7.80
C SER A 208 -5.36 -18.45 -8.09
N LYS A 209 -6.22 -19.38 -8.49
CA LYS A 209 -7.65 -19.13 -8.75
C LYS A 209 -8.47 -20.17 -8.01
N GLN A 210 -9.37 -19.73 -7.13
CA GLN A 210 -10.25 -20.62 -6.36
C GLN A 210 -9.48 -21.75 -5.66
N GLY A 211 -8.33 -21.40 -5.06
CA GLY A 211 -7.45 -22.34 -4.34
C GLY A 211 -6.53 -23.20 -5.23
N LYS A 212 -6.75 -23.25 -6.55
CA LYS A 212 -5.87 -23.97 -7.48
C LYS A 212 -4.71 -23.09 -7.90
N VAL A 213 -3.48 -23.57 -7.68
CA VAL A 213 -2.25 -22.90 -8.10
C VAL A 213 -1.71 -23.54 -9.37
N GLU A 214 -1.43 -22.70 -10.37
CA GLU A 214 -0.76 -23.08 -11.61
C GLU A 214 0.41 -22.15 -11.88
N LYS A 215 1.50 -22.70 -12.43
CA LYS A 215 2.65 -21.90 -12.89
C LYS A 215 2.61 -21.78 -14.40
N PHE A 216 2.59 -20.56 -14.92
CA PHE A 216 2.75 -20.29 -16.36
C PHE A 216 4.11 -19.69 -16.69
N ASN A 217 4.58 -19.93 -17.91
CA ASN A 217 5.86 -19.40 -18.38
C ASN A 217 5.74 -17.90 -18.69
N SER A 218 6.34 -17.07 -17.83
CA SER A 218 6.38 -15.61 -18.02
C SER A 218 7.08 -15.16 -19.31
N ARG A 219 7.92 -16.00 -19.92
CA ARG A 219 8.53 -15.75 -21.24
C ARG A 219 7.70 -16.45 -22.30
N VAL A 220 6.76 -15.72 -22.88
CA VAL A 220 5.84 -16.21 -23.90
C VAL A 220 6.60 -16.46 -25.20
N THR A 221 6.42 -17.62 -25.82
CA THR A 221 7.12 -17.99 -27.04
C THR A 221 6.73 -17.04 -28.18
N GLY A 222 7.71 -16.42 -28.83
CA GLY A 222 7.48 -15.46 -29.92
C GLY A 222 7.20 -14.02 -29.46
N PHE A 223 7.27 -13.73 -28.16
CA PHE A 223 7.23 -12.38 -27.61
C PHE A 223 8.61 -11.94 -27.11
N ARG A 224 8.95 -10.66 -27.25
CA ARG A 224 10.34 -10.19 -27.07
C ARG A 224 10.80 -10.23 -25.62
N HIS A 225 9.89 -9.92 -24.70
CA HIS A 225 10.19 -9.74 -23.28
C HIS A 225 9.31 -10.65 -22.41
N GLY A 226 9.71 -10.83 -21.16
CA GLY A 226 8.92 -11.60 -20.18
C GLY A 226 7.90 -10.74 -19.45
N ALA A 227 6.75 -11.30 -19.11
CA ALA A 227 5.69 -10.67 -18.33
C ALA A 227 6.22 -10.08 -17.01
N THR A 228 6.08 -8.77 -16.79
CA THR A 228 6.69 -8.03 -15.67
C THR A 228 5.67 -7.30 -14.79
N TYR A 229 4.86 -6.38 -15.35
CA TYR A 229 3.88 -5.63 -14.55
C TYR A 229 2.45 -6.11 -14.84
N PRO A 230 1.78 -6.74 -13.86
CA PRO A 230 0.44 -7.29 -14.04
C PRO A 230 -0.68 -6.33 -13.63
N GLN A 231 -1.85 -6.49 -14.26
CA GLN A 231 -3.15 -6.11 -13.70
C GLN A 231 -4.25 -7.07 -14.14
N TRP A 232 -4.99 -7.61 -13.18
CA TRP A 232 -6.12 -8.50 -13.44
C TRP A 232 -7.30 -7.75 -14.06
N ASN A 233 -7.95 -8.39 -15.02
CA ASN A 233 -9.30 -8.01 -15.41
C ASN A 233 -10.27 -8.23 -14.23
N PRO A 234 -11.29 -7.37 -14.05
CA PRO A 234 -12.24 -7.48 -12.95
C PRO A 234 -12.90 -8.86 -12.82
N ASP A 235 -13.10 -9.60 -13.91
CA ASP A 235 -13.72 -10.94 -13.87
C ASP A 235 -12.77 -12.06 -13.37
N GLY A 236 -11.46 -11.81 -13.31
CA GLY A 236 -10.45 -12.79 -12.90
C GLY A 236 -10.11 -13.83 -13.97
N ARG A 237 -10.51 -13.63 -15.24
CA ARG A 237 -10.13 -14.48 -16.37
C ARG A 237 -8.89 -13.95 -17.08
N PHE A 238 -8.89 -12.68 -17.44
CA PHE A 238 -7.80 -12.07 -18.20
C PHE A 238 -6.79 -11.36 -17.30
N LEU A 239 -5.52 -11.34 -17.71
CA LEU A 239 -4.44 -10.66 -17.02
C LEU A 239 -3.65 -9.84 -18.03
N ALA A 240 -3.68 -8.51 -17.89
CA ALA A 240 -2.85 -7.64 -18.71
C ALA A 240 -1.43 -7.61 -18.13
N PHE A 241 -0.44 -7.73 -19.00
CA PHE A 241 0.96 -7.59 -18.67
C PHE A 241 1.61 -6.58 -19.59
N SER A 242 2.43 -5.70 -19.03
CA SER A 242 3.59 -5.27 -19.79
C SER A 242 4.69 -6.30 -19.64
N ALA A 243 5.39 -6.57 -20.73
CA ALA A 243 6.56 -7.41 -20.77
C ALA A 243 7.76 -6.53 -20.99
N ASN A 244 8.66 -6.44 -20.00
CA ASN A 244 9.68 -5.40 -19.93
C ASN A 244 11.09 -6.01 -19.86
N GLU A 245 12.04 -5.34 -20.49
CA GLU A 245 13.47 -5.43 -20.22
C GLU A 245 13.87 -4.25 -19.34
N VAL A 246 14.27 -4.56 -18.11
CA VAL A 246 14.52 -3.58 -17.06
C VAL A 246 16.00 -3.60 -16.72
N ILE A 247 16.61 -2.41 -16.67
CA ILE A 247 17.99 -2.22 -16.21
C ILE A 247 18.03 -1.35 -14.96
N GLN A 248 19.08 -1.52 -14.18
CA GLN A 248 19.35 -0.74 -12.97
C GLN A 248 20.72 -0.09 -13.09
N VAL A 249 20.77 1.21 -12.79
CA VAL A 249 21.98 2.03 -12.79
C VAL A 249 22.21 2.57 -11.38
N PHE A 250 23.46 2.57 -10.94
CA PHE A 250 23.86 3.11 -9.64
C PHE A 250 24.68 4.39 -9.87
N HIS A 251 24.24 5.50 -9.30
CA HIS A 251 24.97 6.77 -9.41
C HIS A 251 26.07 6.84 -8.35
N SER A 252 27.27 7.23 -8.77
CA SER A 252 28.44 7.38 -7.89
C SER A 252 28.45 8.70 -7.10
N ALA A 253 27.62 9.68 -7.48
CA ALA A 253 27.47 10.97 -6.83
C ALA A 253 26.06 11.55 -7.05
N GLY A 254 25.62 12.46 -6.18
CA GLY A 254 24.28 13.06 -6.20
C GLY A 254 23.32 12.45 -5.17
N ALA A 255 22.14 13.07 -5.00
CA ALA A 255 21.14 12.63 -4.03
C ALA A 255 20.42 11.33 -4.44
N LYS A 256 20.32 11.06 -5.75
CA LYS A 256 19.71 9.85 -6.31
C LYS A 256 20.75 8.74 -6.39
N LYS A 257 20.59 7.67 -5.60
CA LYS A 257 21.54 6.54 -5.58
C LYS A 257 21.29 5.50 -6.66
N ILE A 258 20.03 5.31 -7.02
CA ILE A 258 19.56 4.27 -7.95
C ILE A 258 18.69 4.91 -8.99
N GLU A 259 18.90 4.49 -10.24
CA GLU A 259 17.93 4.63 -11.30
C GLU A 259 17.53 3.26 -11.83
N VAL A 260 16.26 3.11 -12.14
CA VAL A 260 15.73 1.92 -12.81
C VAL A 260 14.96 2.39 -14.03
N SER A 261 15.17 1.71 -15.15
CA SER A 261 14.62 2.13 -16.44
C SER A 261 14.25 0.91 -17.29
N ASP A 262 13.17 1.05 -18.05
CA ASP A 262 12.84 0.09 -19.10
C ASP A 262 13.62 0.47 -20.36
N VAL A 263 14.25 -0.53 -21.00
CA VAL A 263 14.94 -0.37 -22.30
C VAL A 263 14.24 -1.13 -23.42
N GLY A 264 13.16 -1.83 -23.09
CA GLY A 264 12.23 -2.43 -24.04
C GLY A 264 10.97 -2.85 -23.29
N SER A 265 9.80 -2.60 -23.87
CA SER A 265 8.57 -3.19 -23.35
C SER A 265 7.47 -3.28 -24.40
N ASP A 266 6.61 -4.28 -24.26
CA ASP A 266 5.41 -4.48 -25.08
C ASP A 266 4.22 -4.83 -24.16
N LEU A 267 2.98 -4.65 -24.63
CA LEU A 267 1.77 -5.01 -23.89
C LEU A 267 1.11 -6.30 -24.42
N MET A 268 0.62 -7.16 -23.52
CA MET A 268 -0.18 -8.34 -23.85
C MET A 268 -1.29 -8.59 -22.84
N VAL A 269 -2.33 -9.33 -23.26
CA VAL A 269 -3.39 -9.85 -22.41
C VAL A 269 -3.35 -11.37 -22.43
N TYR A 270 -3.15 -11.97 -21.26
CA TYR A 270 -3.17 -13.41 -21.06
C TYR A 270 -4.56 -13.89 -20.62
N ASP A 271 -5.08 -14.93 -21.27
CA ASP A 271 -6.31 -15.62 -20.88
C ASP A 271 -5.97 -16.85 -20.03
N SER A 272 -6.30 -16.78 -18.75
CA SER A 272 -5.99 -17.86 -17.79
C SER A 272 -6.85 -19.12 -17.98
N GLU A 273 -7.91 -19.07 -18.77
CA GLU A 273 -8.75 -20.25 -19.04
C GLU A 273 -8.28 -21.03 -20.27
N THR A 274 -7.74 -20.34 -21.27
CA THR A 274 -7.30 -20.94 -22.53
C THR A 274 -5.78 -21.08 -22.66
N TYR A 275 -5.02 -20.55 -21.70
CA TYR A 275 -3.55 -20.53 -21.71
C TYR A 275 -2.96 -19.85 -22.94
N HIS A 276 -3.68 -18.84 -23.46
CA HIS A 276 -3.32 -18.12 -24.67
C HIS A 276 -3.18 -16.64 -24.39
N ALA A 277 -2.20 -16.01 -25.04
CA ALA A 277 -1.97 -14.57 -24.94
C ALA A 277 -2.36 -13.85 -26.24
N PHE A 278 -2.75 -12.60 -26.10
CA PHE A 278 -3.14 -11.71 -27.18
C PHE A 278 -2.31 -10.42 -27.11
N SER A 279 -1.86 -9.95 -28.26
CA SER A 279 -1.28 -8.62 -28.44
C SER A 279 -1.65 -8.09 -29.84
N ASP A 280 -1.19 -6.89 -30.15
CA ASP A 280 -1.45 -6.19 -31.40
C ASP A 280 -0.23 -5.36 -31.77
N ARG A 281 0.07 -5.21 -33.06
CA ARG A 281 1.22 -4.43 -33.55
C ARG A 281 1.21 -2.97 -33.12
N THR A 282 0.05 -2.43 -32.74
CA THR A 282 -0.07 -1.06 -32.22
C THR A 282 0.41 -0.90 -30.78
N ILE A 283 0.54 -2.00 -30.03
CA ILE A 283 0.98 -2.04 -28.61
C ILE A 283 2.09 -3.09 -28.38
N SER A 284 2.68 -3.58 -29.47
CA SER A 284 3.86 -4.42 -29.47
C SER A 284 4.69 -4.11 -30.72
N GLY A 285 5.85 -3.50 -30.55
CA GLY A 285 6.54 -2.82 -31.66
C GLY A 285 7.94 -2.32 -31.30
N THR A 286 8.71 -1.90 -32.30
CA THR A 286 10.05 -1.31 -32.08
C THR A 286 10.02 0.20 -31.94
N HIS A 287 8.83 0.81 -32.01
CA HIS A 287 8.67 2.26 -32.04
C HIS A 287 8.33 2.87 -30.68
N TYR A 288 7.76 2.08 -29.79
CA TYR A 288 7.28 2.52 -28.49
C TYR A 288 7.58 1.46 -27.43
N MET A 289 7.52 1.88 -26.17
CA MET A 289 7.53 1.03 -24.99
C MET A 289 6.24 1.25 -24.21
N GLU A 290 5.47 0.18 -24.00
CA GLU A 290 4.22 0.18 -23.23
C GLU A 290 4.42 -0.44 -21.83
N THR A 291 3.90 0.19 -20.77
CA THR A 291 4.08 -0.25 -19.38
C THR A 291 2.89 0.05 -18.48
N TYR A 292 2.85 -0.58 -17.30
CA TYR A 292 1.85 -0.38 -16.24
C TYR A 292 0.38 -0.39 -16.72
N PRO A 293 -0.11 -1.48 -17.30
CA PRO A 293 -1.52 -1.58 -17.67
C PRO A 293 -2.43 -1.50 -16.43
N THR A 294 -3.68 -1.09 -16.61
CA THR A 294 -4.77 -1.21 -15.64
C THR A 294 -6.12 -1.29 -16.36
N TRP A 295 -7.05 -2.07 -15.82
CA TRP A 295 -8.36 -2.28 -16.44
C TRP A 295 -9.39 -1.27 -15.94
N THR A 296 -10.34 -0.92 -16.80
CA THR A 296 -11.61 -0.35 -16.35
C THR A 296 -12.44 -1.39 -15.59
N PRO A 297 -13.30 -0.98 -14.63
CA PRO A 297 -14.14 -1.92 -13.87
C PRO A 297 -15.11 -2.77 -14.72
N ASP A 298 -15.47 -2.32 -15.93
CA ASP A 298 -16.28 -3.10 -16.88
C ASP A 298 -15.48 -4.20 -17.61
N GLY A 299 -14.15 -4.19 -17.48
CA GLY A 299 -13.24 -5.17 -18.06
C GLY A 299 -13.05 -5.07 -19.57
N ASN A 300 -13.44 -3.98 -20.22
CA ASN A 300 -13.39 -3.84 -21.68
C ASN A 300 -12.32 -2.86 -22.19
N ARG A 301 -11.68 -2.09 -21.30
CA ARG A 301 -10.62 -1.14 -21.67
C ARG A 301 -9.42 -1.28 -20.76
N ILE A 302 -8.26 -0.96 -21.32
CA ILE A 302 -6.98 -0.94 -20.61
C ILE A 302 -6.39 0.46 -20.75
N TYR A 303 -6.07 1.09 -19.62
CA TYR A 303 -5.18 2.26 -19.57
C TYR A 303 -3.75 1.78 -19.33
N PHE A 304 -2.77 2.48 -19.90
CA PHE A 304 -1.35 2.13 -19.78
C PHE A 304 -0.47 3.34 -20.07
N CYS A 305 0.78 3.26 -19.68
CA CYS A 305 1.80 4.29 -19.93
C CYS A 305 2.58 3.96 -21.20
N ARG A 306 2.90 4.96 -22.02
CA ARG A 306 3.62 4.78 -23.29
C ARG A 306 4.68 5.85 -23.53
N THR A 307 5.87 5.47 -23.98
CA THR A 307 6.94 6.38 -24.42
C THR A 307 7.47 5.93 -25.79
N PRO A 308 8.08 6.80 -26.61
CA PRO A 308 8.94 6.37 -27.72
C PRO A 308 9.98 5.34 -27.26
N ALA A 309 10.31 4.39 -28.15
CA ALA A 309 11.27 3.34 -27.84
C ALA A 309 12.66 3.90 -27.47
N TYR A 310 13.29 3.27 -26.48
CA TYR A 310 14.65 3.57 -26.09
C TYR A 310 15.64 3.19 -27.19
N ASP A 311 16.64 4.04 -27.40
CA ASP A 311 17.88 3.70 -28.09
C ASP A 311 19.09 4.07 -27.24
N GLU A 312 20.27 3.56 -27.58
CA GLU A 312 21.51 3.78 -26.80
C GLU A 312 21.94 5.26 -26.71
N THR A 313 21.34 6.14 -27.52
CA THR A 313 21.61 7.58 -27.50
C THR A 313 20.63 8.35 -26.63
N THR A 314 19.55 7.72 -26.18
CA THR A 314 18.49 8.32 -25.37
C THR A 314 18.94 8.50 -23.93
N PRO A 315 19.05 9.74 -23.41
CA PRO A 315 19.29 9.97 -21.99
C PRO A 315 18.12 9.45 -21.14
N PHE A 316 18.40 8.71 -20.06
CA PHE A 316 17.33 8.21 -19.18
C PHE A 316 16.46 9.34 -18.60
N ASP A 317 17.07 10.50 -18.33
CA ASP A 317 16.37 11.68 -17.81
C ASP A 317 15.54 12.43 -18.84
N SER A 318 15.55 12.02 -20.12
CA SER A 318 14.67 12.53 -21.18
C SER A 318 13.48 11.62 -21.48
N MET A 319 13.40 10.42 -20.90
CA MET A 319 12.27 9.51 -21.12
C MET A 319 11.01 10.02 -20.42
N ARG A 320 9.89 10.09 -21.15
CA ARG A 320 8.59 10.60 -20.67
C ARG A 320 7.49 9.68 -21.16
N TYR A 321 6.70 9.15 -20.23
CA TYR A 321 5.57 8.30 -20.56
C TYR A 321 4.28 9.12 -20.53
N ASP A 322 3.48 8.96 -21.57
CA ASP A 322 2.12 9.48 -21.70
C ASP A 322 1.09 8.45 -21.23
N LEU A 323 -0.11 8.90 -20.85
CA LEU A 323 -1.22 8.01 -20.53
C LEU A 323 -2.01 7.69 -21.81
N CYS A 324 -2.08 6.42 -22.16
CA CYS A 324 -2.86 5.90 -23.27
C CYS A 324 -3.99 5.00 -22.78
N ARG A 325 -4.95 4.74 -23.67
CA ARG A 325 -5.97 3.70 -23.51
C ARG A 325 -6.17 2.90 -24.78
N ILE A 326 -6.63 1.66 -24.63
CA ILE A 326 -7.02 0.78 -25.74
C ILE A 326 -8.23 -0.08 -25.33
N ASP A 327 -9.11 -0.36 -26.27
CA ASP A 327 -10.25 -1.26 -26.06
C ASP A 327 -9.80 -2.72 -26.29
N PHE A 328 -10.34 -3.65 -25.51
CA PHE A 328 -10.09 -5.09 -25.62
C PHE A 328 -11.40 -5.87 -25.74
N ASP A 329 -11.58 -6.57 -26.85
CA ASP A 329 -12.69 -7.51 -27.05
C ASP A 329 -12.33 -8.87 -26.43
N ARG A 330 -12.91 -9.16 -25.26
CA ARG A 330 -12.72 -10.40 -24.52
C ARG A 330 -13.14 -11.67 -25.26
N THR A 331 -13.99 -11.56 -26.30
CA THR A 331 -14.48 -12.71 -27.06
C THR A 331 -13.52 -13.07 -28.19
N SER A 332 -13.03 -12.06 -28.93
CA SER A 332 -12.14 -12.27 -30.08
C SER A 332 -10.65 -12.13 -29.74
N GLY A 333 -10.30 -11.58 -28.57
CA GLY A 333 -8.93 -11.28 -28.18
C GLY A 333 -8.31 -10.12 -28.98
N ARG A 334 -9.14 -9.25 -29.58
CA ARG A 334 -8.69 -8.15 -30.43
C ARG A 334 -8.63 -6.82 -29.70
N PHE A 335 -7.68 -6.00 -30.12
CA PHE A 335 -7.49 -4.65 -29.62
C PHE A 335 -8.01 -3.63 -30.63
N SER A 336 -8.51 -2.49 -30.15
CA SER A 336 -8.95 -1.39 -31.04
C SER A 336 -8.93 -0.04 -30.33
N ASN A 337 -9.11 1.05 -31.09
CA ASN A 337 -9.30 2.40 -30.56
C ASN A 337 -8.19 2.90 -29.63
N LEU A 338 -6.93 2.60 -29.95
CA LEU A 338 -5.77 3.16 -29.25
C LEU A 338 -5.81 4.70 -29.26
N LYS A 339 -5.74 5.32 -28.08
CA LYS A 339 -5.76 6.78 -27.91
C LYS A 339 -4.85 7.23 -26.78
N THR A 340 -4.06 8.28 -27.00
CA THR A 340 -3.45 9.05 -25.91
C THR A 340 -4.55 9.88 -25.24
N VAL A 341 -4.67 9.75 -23.92
CA VAL A 341 -5.68 10.46 -23.11
C VAL A 341 -5.07 11.58 -22.26
N TYR A 342 -3.77 11.50 -21.98
CA TYR A 342 -2.98 12.59 -21.42
C TYR A 342 -1.54 12.52 -21.94
N GLU A 343 -1.14 13.55 -22.68
CA GLU A 343 0.21 13.71 -23.24
C GLU A 343 1.09 14.47 -22.23
N ALA A 344 1.48 13.80 -21.15
CA ALA A 344 2.31 14.36 -20.10
C ALA A 344 3.67 14.87 -20.62
N SER A 345 4.18 14.23 -21.67
CA SER A 345 5.43 14.59 -22.32
C SER A 345 5.42 16.00 -22.90
N ALA A 346 4.26 16.50 -23.35
CA ALA A 346 4.08 17.88 -23.83
C ALA A 346 4.33 18.92 -22.72
N ASP A 347 4.08 18.54 -21.46
CA ASP A 347 4.35 19.34 -20.27
C ASP A 347 5.73 19.03 -19.65
N THR A 348 6.60 18.30 -20.36
CA THR A 348 7.90 17.80 -19.88
C THR A 348 7.82 16.86 -18.68
N MET A 349 6.67 16.22 -18.47
CA MET A 349 6.39 15.31 -17.36
C MET A 349 6.23 13.86 -17.83
N THR A 350 6.36 12.91 -16.90
CA THR A 350 6.05 11.49 -17.10
C THR A 350 4.89 11.09 -16.21
N VAL A 351 4.16 10.05 -16.61
CA VAL A 351 3.15 9.40 -15.75
C VAL A 351 3.40 7.91 -15.57
N THR A 352 3.08 7.41 -14.38
CA THR A 352 3.24 6.00 -14.00
C THR A 352 2.07 5.51 -13.16
N PHE A 353 1.98 4.18 -13.04
CA PHE A 353 1.03 3.49 -12.15
C PHE A 353 -0.44 3.94 -12.28
N PRO A 354 -1.04 4.01 -13.49
CA PRO A 354 -2.47 4.32 -13.59
C PRO A 354 -3.29 3.27 -12.83
N ARG A 355 -4.30 3.73 -12.09
CA ARG A 355 -5.27 2.90 -11.36
C ARG A 355 -6.65 3.52 -11.48
N VAL A 356 -7.59 2.78 -12.04
CA VAL A 356 -8.99 3.21 -12.14
C VAL A 356 -9.69 2.93 -10.81
N SER A 357 -10.51 3.86 -10.33
CA SER A 357 -11.33 3.67 -9.13
C SER A 357 -12.38 2.58 -9.35
N PRO A 358 -12.86 1.91 -8.29
CA PRO A 358 -13.86 0.84 -8.41
C PRO A 358 -15.17 1.24 -9.11
N ASP A 359 -15.57 2.51 -8.99
CA ASP A 359 -16.76 3.07 -9.66
C ASP A 359 -16.51 3.47 -11.13
N GLY A 360 -15.26 3.39 -11.61
CA GLY A 360 -14.87 3.67 -12.98
C GLY A 360 -14.78 5.16 -13.34
N ARG A 361 -15.04 6.07 -12.39
CA ARG A 361 -15.07 7.51 -12.64
C ARG A 361 -13.68 8.14 -12.62
N TRP A 362 -12.81 7.68 -11.74
CA TRP A 362 -11.53 8.33 -11.49
C TRP A 362 -10.38 7.46 -11.96
N LEU A 363 -9.30 8.09 -12.41
CA LEU A 363 -8.02 7.43 -12.66
C LEU A 363 -6.94 8.16 -11.87
N MET A 364 -6.38 7.48 -10.88
CA MET A 364 -5.24 7.96 -10.10
C MET A 364 -3.94 7.49 -10.76
N PHE A 365 -2.94 8.36 -10.84
CA PHE A 365 -1.61 8.04 -11.38
C PHE A 365 -0.54 8.85 -10.65
N THR A 366 0.72 8.44 -10.78
CA THR A 366 1.85 9.24 -10.29
C THR A 366 2.42 10.06 -11.44
N ARG A 367 2.70 11.34 -11.19
CA ARG A 367 3.35 12.25 -12.14
C ARG A 367 4.71 12.64 -11.59
N ALA A 368 5.74 12.61 -12.42
CA ALA A 368 7.11 13.00 -12.05
C ALA A 368 7.80 13.68 -13.23
N ARG A 369 9.06 14.11 -13.05
CA ARG A 369 9.78 14.76 -14.16
C ARG A 369 10.16 13.79 -15.25
N TYR A 370 10.52 12.53 -14.97
CA TYR A 370 10.99 11.60 -16.01
C TYR A 370 10.98 10.13 -15.57
N GLY A 371 11.21 9.23 -16.53
CA GLY A 371 11.36 7.80 -16.29
C GLY A 371 10.05 7.10 -15.93
N ASN A 372 10.17 5.88 -15.42
CA ASN A 372 9.03 5.03 -15.05
C ASN A 372 9.09 4.49 -13.61
N PHE A 373 10.19 4.67 -12.88
CA PHE A 373 10.34 4.26 -11.47
C PHE A 373 10.31 5.45 -10.51
N THR A 374 9.15 6.08 -10.40
CA THR A 374 8.92 7.32 -9.65
C THR A 374 9.20 7.22 -8.14
N ILE A 375 9.36 6.01 -7.59
CA ILE A 375 9.76 5.80 -6.18
C ILE A 375 11.18 6.32 -5.84
N TRP A 376 11.94 6.75 -6.85
CA TRP A 376 13.27 7.35 -6.71
C TRP A 376 13.30 8.85 -7.03
N HIS A 377 12.14 9.48 -7.19
CA HIS A 377 11.97 10.86 -7.66
C HIS A 377 11.27 11.72 -6.61
N PRO A 378 11.99 12.50 -5.78
CA PRO A 378 11.42 13.33 -4.71
C PRO A 378 10.27 14.24 -5.12
N GLU A 379 10.21 14.61 -6.40
CA GLU A 379 9.14 15.44 -6.97
C GLU A 379 7.90 14.65 -7.44
N ALA A 380 7.87 13.33 -7.24
CA ALA A 380 6.76 12.49 -7.67
C ALA A 380 5.50 12.73 -6.84
N GLN A 381 4.41 13.06 -7.53
CA GLN A 381 3.13 13.43 -6.93
C GLN A 381 2.01 12.53 -7.42
N LEU A 382 1.02 12.25 -6.56
CA LEU A 382 -0.23 11.65 -6.98
C LEU A 382 -1.13 12.68 -7.66
N CYS A 383 -1.71 12.27 -8.79
CA CYS A 383 -2.67 13.03 -9.58
C CYS A 383 -3.95 12.22 -9.78
N LEU A 384 -5.06 12.92 -10.02
CA LEU A 384 -6.38 12.34 -10.26
C LEU A 384 -6.99 12.91 -11.53
N MET A 385 -7.45 12.03 -12.42
CA MET A 385 -8.17 12.35 -13.65
C MET A 385 -9.66 11.98 -13.51
N ASP A 386 -10.56 12.90 -13.85
CA ASP A 386 -12.00 12.62 -13.97
C ASP A 386 -12.33 12.05 -15.36
N LEU A 387 -12.55 10.74 -15.46
CA LEU A 387 -12.84 10.04 -16.71
C LEU A 387 -14.23 10.36 -17.28
N HIS A 388 -15.11 10.97 -16.49
CA HIS A 388 -16.45 11.38 -16.92
C HIS A 388 -16.53 12.86 -17.28
N ASN A 389 -15.65 13.69 -16.73
CA ASN A 389 -15.60 15.13 -16.99
C ASN A 389 -14.40 15.53 -17.85
N GLY A 390 -14.38 15.05 -19.10
CA GLY A 390 -13.40 15.50 -20.10
C GLY A 390 -11.93 15.23 -19.76
N ASN A 391 -11.65 14.27 -18.86
CA ASN A 391 -10.30 13.96 -18.38
C ASN A 391 -9.61 15.14 -17.67
N ALA A 392 -10.36 15.99 -16.96
CA ALA A 392 -9.75 17.02 -16.13
C ALA A 392 -8.81 16.39 -15.08
N ILE A 393 -7.60 16.93 -14.95
CA ILE A 393 -6.54 16.43 -14.04
C ILE A 393 -6.32 17.43 -12.92
N ARG A 394 -6.11 16.92 -11.70
CA ARG A 394 -5.59 17.69 -10.57
C ARG A 394 -4.51 16.92 -9.81
N GLU A 395 -3.61 17.63 -9.16
CA GLU A 395 -2.77 17.07 -8.10
C GLU A 395 -3.62 16.81 -6.84
N LEU A 396 -3.23 15.81 -6.06
CA LEU A 396 -3.83 15.49 -4.77
C LEU A 396 -3.10 16.20 -3.63
N ASP A 397 -3.20 17.52 -3.56
CA ASP A 397 -2.55 18.35 -2.53
C ASP A 397 -2.90 17.91 -1.10
N GLU A 398 -4.07 17.30 -0.91
CA GLU A 398 -4.51 16.80 0.39
C GLU A 398 -3.64 15.64 0.93
N VAL A 399 -2.96 14.92 0.02
CA VAL A 399 -2.12 13.76 0.38
C VAL A 399 -0.66 13.92 0.00
N ASN A 400 -0.34 14.69 -1.04
CA ASN A 400 1.02 14.87 -1.50
C ASN A 400 1.89 15.55 -0.42
N SER A 401 3.16 15.17 -0.38
CA SER A 401 4.16 15.79 0.50
C SER A 401 5.24 16.50 -0.32
N ASN A 402 6.25 17.02 0.36
CA ASN A 402 7.46 17.56 -0.29
C ASN A 402 8.46 16.45 -0.68
N ASP A 403 8.03 15.20 -0.61
CA ASP A 403 8.81 14.01 -0.92
C ASP A 403 7.95 13.04 -1.76
N ILE A 404 8.48 11.85 -2.01
CA ILE A 404 7.97 10.88 -2.99
C ILE A 404 6.63 10.31 -2.60
N GLU A 405 5.67 10.37 -3.53
CA GLU A 405 4.42 9.62 -3.49
C GLU A 405 4.25 8.74 -4.74
N SER A 406 4.09 7.44 -4.55
CA SER A 406 4.07 6.48 -5.66
C SER A 406 3.33 5.20 -5.28
N TYR A 407 3.08 4.31 -6.24
CA TYR A 407 2.48 2.98 -6.03
C TYR A 407 1.24 3.01 -5.12
N HIS A 408 0.09 3.31 -5.72
CA HIS A 408 -1.21 3.36 -5.05
C HIS A 408 -2.13 2.20 -5.43
N SER A 409 -3.08 1.91 -4.54
CA SER A 409 -4.17 0.96 -4.77
C SER A 409 -5.42 1.39 -4.00
N PHE A 410 -6.57 1.36 -4.68
CA PHE A 410 -7.87 1.63 -4.06
C PHE A 410 -8.33 0.44 -3.22
N SER A 411 -9.10 0.71 -2.17
CA SER A 411 -9.92 -0.31 -1.51
C SER A 411 -11.03 -0.79 -2.43
N SER A 412 -11.52 -2.00 -2.21
CA SER A 412 -12.60 -2.62 -2.99
C SER A 412 -13.88 -1.77 -3.06
N ASN A 413 -14.18 -1.01 -2.00
CA ASN A 413 -15.34 -0.11 -1.95
C ASN A 413 -15.08 1.30 -2.49
N GLY A 414 -13.85 1.63 -2.87
CA GLY A 414 -13.48 2.93 -3.43
C GLY A 414 -13.56 4.09 -2.43
N ARG A 415 -13.55 3.83 -1.12
CA ARG A 415 -13.61 4.86 -0.06
C ARG A 415 -12.25 5.15 0.57
N TRP A 416 -11.26 4.35 0.22
CA TRP A 416 -9.89 4.44 0.74
C TRP A 416 -8.91 4.12 -0.38
N PHE A 417 -7.68 4.56 -0.19
CA PHE A 417 -6.55 4.05 -0.95
C PHE A 417 -5.32 3.99 -0.06
N VAL A 418 -4.42 3.09 -0.41
CA VAL A 418 -3.07 3.00 0.14
C VAL A 418 -2.08 3.49 -0.92
N PHE A 419 -0.99 4.10 -0.50
CA PHE A 419 0.10 4.49 -1.38
C PHE A 419 1.46 4.40 -0.67
N SER A 420 2.53 4.28 -1.44
CA SER A 420 3.90 4.32 -0.92
C SER A 420 4.41 5.75 -0.84
N SER A 421 5.01 6.07 0.29
CA SER A 421 5.51 7.40 0.61
C SER A 421 6.89 7.31 1.24
N LYS A 422 7.78 8.25 0.93
CA LYS A 422 9.05 8.42 1.66
C LYS A 422 9.07 9.64 2.59
N ARG A 423 7.93 10.30 2.80
CA ARG A 423 7.82 11.56 3.56
C ARG A 423 8.36 11.57 4.99
N MET A 424 8.60 10.40 5.59
CA MET A 424 9.10 10.30 6.97
C MET A 424 10.61 10.50 7.05
N ASP A 425 11.38 9.82 6.19
CA ASP A 425 12.84 9.73 6.29
C ASP A 425 13.57 9.88 4.94
N GLY A 426 12.83 10.01 3.83
CA GLY A 426 13.37 10.11 2.46
C GLY A 426 14.02 8.82 1.93
N LEU A 427 14.12 7.76 2.73
CA LEU A 427 14.90 6.57 2.44
C LEU A 427 14.02 5.34 2.22
N TYR A 428 13.14 5.03 3.17
CA TYR A 428 12.29 3.83 3.17
C TYR A 428 10.87 4.18 2.72
N ALA A 429 10.35 3.46 1.73
CA ALA A 429 8.95 3.62 1.37
C ALA A 429 8.06 2.96 2.44
N ARG A 430 7.15 3.75 3.00
CA ARG A 430 6.14 3.35 3.99
C ARG A 430 4.75 3.45 3.38
N PRO A 431 3.82 2.54 3.71
CA PRO A 431 2.45 2.62 3.24
C PRO A 431 1.66 3.65 4.07
N PHE A 432 1.02 4.58 3.38
CA PHE A 432 0.09 5.55 3.93
C PHE A 432 -1.32 5.27 3.40
N ILE A 433 -2.32 5.49 4.25
CA ILE A 433 -3.73 5.35 3.95
C ILE A 433 -4.37 6.74 3.94
N ALA A 434 -5.25 6.98 2.98
CA ALA A 434 -6.11 8.16 2.95
C ALA A 434 -7.55 7.77 2.61
N SER A 435 -8.52 8.51 3.15
CA SER A 435 -9.92 8.42 2.71
C SER A 435 -10.07 9.06 1.34
N PHE A 436 -11.02 8.55 0.55
CA PHE A 436 -11.37 9.06 -0.77
C PHE A 436 -12.88 9.18 -0.90
N ASP A 437 -13.35 10.34 -1.35
CA ASP A 437 -14.75 10.54 -1.68
C ASP A 437 -14.97 10.36 -3.20
N PRO A 438 -15.56 9.24 -3.65
CA PRO A 438 -15.78 9.00 -5.08
C PRO A 438 -16.78 9.99 -5.72
N ALA A 439 -17.63 10.67 -4.94
CA ALA A 439 -18.57 11.64 -5.48
C ALA A 439 -17.87 12.95 -5.90
N THR A 440 -16.84 13.35 -5.17
CA THR A 440 -16.15 14.64 -5.37
C THR A 440 -14.71 14.48 -5.87
N GLY A 441 -14.12 13.30 -5.70
CA GLY A 441 -12.71 13.03 -5.93
C GLY A 441 -11.79 13.60 -4.85
N GLN A 442 -12.31 14.11 -3.72
CA GLN A 442 -11.53 14.70 -2.63
C GLN A 442 -10.92 13.63 -1.72
N CYS A 443 -9.76 13.94 -1.15
CA CYS A 443 -9.03 13.04 -0.25
C CYS A 443 -8.97 13.58 1.18
N GLY A 444 -8.89 12.69 2.17
CA GLY A 444 -8.58 13.06 3.54
C GLY A 444 -7.07 13.07 3.82
N LYS A 445 -6.67 13.70 4.94
CA LYS A 445 -5.28 13.69 5.39
C LYS A 445 -4.75 12.25 5.52
N PRO A 446 -3.61 11.91 4.92
CA PRO A 446 -3.06 10.56 4.97
C PRO A 446 -2.39 10.26 6.33
N PHE A 447 -2.37 8.99 6.70
CA PHE A 447 -1.68 8.50 7.90
C PHE A 447 -0.96 7.17 7.61
N PRO A 448 0.18 6.89 8.25
CA PRO A 448 0.89 5.63 8.04
C PRO A 448 0.09 4.46 8.63
N ILE A 449 0.26 3.25 8.09
CA ILE A 449 -0.43 2.07 8.66
C ILE A 449 -0.17 1.97 10.17
N PRO A 450 -1.19 1.77 11.02
CA PRO A 450 -0.99 1.75 12.47
C PRO A 450 -0.06 0.61 12.92
N GLN A 451 0.80 0.90 13.91
CA GLN A 451 1.78 -0.04 14.45
C GLN A 451 1.58 -0.20 15.97
N PRO A 452 1.95 -1.34 16.56
CA PRO A 452 1.77 -1.55 17.99
C PRO A 452 2.69 -0.67 18.83
N ASN A 453 3.85 -0.31 18.30
CA ASN A 453 4.91 0.42 18.98
C ASN A 453 5.13 1.79 18.31
N ALA A 454 5.24 2.84 19.10
CA ALA A 454 5.38 4.22 18.63
C ALA A 454 6.67 4.47 17.83
N ASP A 455 7.73 3.73 18.11
CA ASP A 455 9.06 3.82 17.47
C ASP A 455 9.21 2.91 16.25
N TYR A 456 8.14 2.21 15.84
CA TYR A 456 8.22 1.19 14.80
C TYR A 456 8.89 1.71 13.52
N TYR A 457 8.47 2.88 13.03
CA TYR A 457 8.98 3.42 11.77
C TYR A 457 10.42 3.92 11.85
N ASP A 458 10.87 4.33 13.04
CA ASP A 458 12.24 4.79 13.27
C ASP A 458 13.21 3.59 13.36
N MET A 459 12.72 2.43 13.83
CA MET A 459 13.53 1.21 13.97
C MET A 459 13.43 0.26 12.77
N PHE A 460 12.42 0.41 11.90
CA PHE A 460 12.17 -0.56 10.83
C PHE A 460 13.02 -0.31 9.58
N THR A 461 14.04 -1.15 9.39
CA THR A 461 15.09 -0.98 8.35
C THR A 461 14.77 -1.64 7.00
N ARG A 462 13.50 -1.94 6.71
CA ARG A 462 13.06 -2.49 5.41
C ARG A 462 12.05 -1.55 4.75
N THR A 463 11.99 -1.58 3.42
CA THR A 463 10.98 -0.85 2.64
C THR A 463 9.78 -1.73 2.34
N PHE A 464 8.60 -1.14 2.38
CA PHE A 464 7.38 -1.75 1.85
C PHE A 464 7.32 -1.44 0.37
N ASN A 465 7.05 -2.44 -0.46
CA ASN A 465 6.94 -2.26 -1.89
C ASN A 465 5.65 -2.89 -2.43
N ILE A 466 4.99 -2.18 -3.34
CA ILE A 466 3.71 -2.58 -3.95
C ILE A 466 2.65 -2.90 -2.87
N PRO A 467 2.26 -1.91 -2.05
CA PRO A 467 1.15 -2.09 -1.12
C PRO A 467 -0.15 -2.24 -1.91
N GLU A 468 -0.83 -3.38 -1.76
CA GLU A 468 -2.11 -3.66 -2.42
C GLU A 468 -3.13 -4.15 -1.39
N LEU A 469 -4.27 -3.49 -1.34
CA LEU A 469 -5.37 -3.82 -0.42
C LEU A 469 -6.08 -5.09 -0.86
N ALA A 470 -6.49 -5.90 0.12
CA ALA A 470 -7.19 -7.16 -0.10
C ALA A 470 -8.38 -7.37 0.85
N VAL A 471 -9.50 -7.87 0.32
CA VAL A 471 -10.73 -8.10 1.07
C VAL A 471 -10.66 -9.30 2.02
N SER A 472 -9.69 -10.20 1.79
CA SER A 472 -9.49 -11.46 2.51
C SER A 472 -7.99 -11.80 2.59
N PRO A 473 -7.56 -12.65 3.53
CA PRO A 473 -6.17 -13.10 3.55
C PRO A 473 -5.90 -14.08 2.39
N ILE A 474 -4.65 -14.15 1.96
CA ILE A 474 -4.11 -15.28 1.22
C ILE A 474 -3.97 -16.44 2.19
N ASP A 475 -4.69 -17.54 1.95
CA ASP A 475 -4.82 -18.68 2.85
C ASP A 475 -4.17 -19.97 2.32
N ASN A 476 -3.58 -19.93 1.12
CA ASN A 476 -2.91 -21.08 0.47
C ASN A 476 -1.40 -20.89 0.19
N PRO A 477 -0.58 -20.35 1.12
CA PRO A 477 0.86 -20.13 0.90
C PRO A 477 1.64 -21.42 0.58
N GLU A 478 1.24 -22.56 1.17
CA GLU A 478 1.87 -23.86 0.90
C GLU A 478 1.69 -24.27 -0.57
N SER A 479 0.47 -24.14 -1.13
CA SER A 479 0.22 -24.43 -2.54
C SER A 479 0.97 -23.49 -3.48
N LEU A 480 1.16 -22.23 -3.08
CA LEU A 480 2.02 -21.30 -3.84
C LEU A 480 3.47 -21.79 -3.85
N LEU A 481 4.02 -22.19 -2.71
CA LEU A 481 5.38 -22.72 -2.60
C LEU A 481 5.58 -24.02 -3.40
N GLU A 482 4.60 -24.92 -3.37
CA GLU A 482 4.57 -26.12 -4.20
C GLU A 482 4.53 -25.78 -5.70
N GLY A 483 3.77 -24.76 -6.08
CA GLY A 483 3.75 -24.23 -7.45
C GLY A 483 5.13 -23.77 -7.94
N ILE A 484 5.93 -23.17 -7.06
CA ILE A 484 7.31 -22.77 -7.36
C ILE A 484 8.21 -23.99 -7.55
N THR A 485 8.20 -24.88 -6.55
CA THR A 485 9.22 -25.91 -6.38
C THR A 485 8.94 -27.19 -7.18
N GLN A 486 7.68 -27.50 -7.45
CA GLN A 486 7.26 -28.81 -7.99
C GLN A 486 6.63 -28.72 -9.38
N GLN A 487 5.92 -27.64 -9.70
CA GLN A 487 5.23 -27.54 -11.00
C GLN A 487 6.19 -27.12 -12.12
N GLN A 488 5.93 -27.59 -13.35
CA GLN A 488 6.54 -27.02 -14.55
C GLN A 488 5.69 -25.85 -15.05
N ALA A 489 6.37 -24.86 -15.64
CA ALA A 489 5.68 -23.71 -16.20
C ALA A 489 4.93 -24.12 -17.48
N VAL A 490 3.62 -23.91 -17.51
CA VAL A 490 2.80 -24.15 -18.70
C VAL A 490 3.24 -23.19 -19.81
N PRO A 491 3.56 -23.69 -21.02
CA PRO A 491 3.93 -22.84 -22.15
C PRO A 491 2.71 -22.05 -22.63
N VAL A 492 2.96 -20.81 -23.05
CA VAL A 492 1.93 -19.89 -23.54
C VAL A 492 2.25 -19.55 -24.99
N ASN A 493 1.23 -19.65 -25.84
CA ASN A 493 1.28 -19.14 -27.21
C ASN A 493 0.70 -17.74 -27.26
N ILE A 494 1.11 -16.95 -28.24
CA ILE A 494 0.61 -15.59 -28.44
C ILE A 494 0.09 -15.38 -29.86
N THR A 495 -1.01 -14.66 -29.98
CA THR A 495 -1.48 -14.08 -31.24
C THR A 495 -1.19 -12.58 -31.24
N ILE A 496 -0.47 -12.11 -32.26
CA ILE A 496 -0.22 -10.69 -32.50
C ILE A 496 -0.98 -10.31 -33.77
N ASN A 497 -2.02 -9.48 -33.62
CA ASN A 497 -2.82 -9.01 -34.75
C ASN A 497 -2.19 -7.81 -35.47
#